data_AF-A0A532E0Y7-F1
#
_entry.id   AF-A0A532E0Y7-F1
#
_cell.length_a   1.000
_cell.length_b   1.000
_cell.length_c   1.000
_cell.angle_alpha   90.00
_cell.angle_beta   90.00
_cell.angle_gamma   90.00
#
_symmetry.space_group_name_H-M   'P 1'
#
loop_
_entity.id
_entity.type
_entity.pdbx_description
1 polymer ?
#
loop_
_entity_poly.entity_id
_entity_poly.type
_entity_poly.pdbx_seq_one_letter_code
_entity_poly.pdbx_strand_id
1 'polypeptide(L)'
;AIAAGHDLALDENLRVFLYLPYEHSEDLTDQLRSMELTAAKAPSYLKYAIEHRDIIQRFGRFPHRNRMLGRETTPDEQMFLDGGGFSG
;
A
#
# COMPACT_ATOMS: atom_id res chain seq x y z
N ALA A 1 7.94 -14.56 8.22
CA ALA A 1 9.15 -14.01 7.55
C ALA A 1 9.75 -12.84 8.35
N ILE A 2 9.06 -11.70 8.46
CA ILE A 2 9.62 -10.49 9.12
C ILE A 2 9.88 -10.68 10.62
N ALA A 3 8.95 -11.27 11.37
CA ALA A 3 9.16 -11.53 12.80
C ALA A 3 10.34 -12.47 13.07
N ALA A 4 10.69 -13.31 12.09
CA ALA A 4 11.84 -14.21 12.14
C ALA A 4 13.12 -13.58 11.55
N GLY A 5 13.10 -12.30 11.16
CA GLY A 5 14.24 -11.56 10.61
C GLY A 5 14.69 -11.99 9.21
N HIS A 6 13.92 -12.83 8.52
CA HIS A 6 14.32 -13.38 7.21
C HIS A 6 14.39 -12.32 6.10
N ASP A 7 13.68 -11.20 6.28
CA ASP A 7 13.73 -10.04 5.41
C ASP A 7 15.14 -9.46 5.29
N LEU A 8 15.91 -9.44 6.39
CA LEU A 8 17.25 -8.86 6.41
C LEU A 8 18.31 -9.73 5.71
N ALA A 9 18.01 -11.01 5.45
CA ALA A 9 18.87 -11.89 4.68
C ALA A 9 18.75 -11.67 3.15
N LEU A 10 17.78 -10.87 2.71
CA LEU A 10 17.58 -10.51 1.31
C LEU A 10 18.12 -9.12 1.01
N ASP A 11 18.57 -8.90 -0.22
CA ASP A 11 18.84 -7.58 -0.76
C ASP A 11 17.57 -6.73 -0.75
N GLU A 12 17.71 -5.40 -0.66
CA GLU A 12 16.60 -4.45 -0.60
C GLU A 12 15.54 -4.68 -1.70
N ASN A 13 15.99 -4.89 -2.93
CA ASN A 13 15.13 -5.11 -4.09
C ASN A 13 14.24 -6.36 -3.98
N LEU A 14 14.68 -7.36 -3.21
CA LEU A 14 13.89 -8.58 -2.96
C LEU A 14 13.14 -8.50 -1.62
N ARG A 15 13.72 -7.82 -0.64
CA ARG A 15 13.16 -7.63 0.69
C ARG A 15 11.82 -6.91 0.65
N VAL A 16 11.68 -5.89 -0.19
CA VAL A 16 10.44 -5.10 -0.31
C VAL A 16 9.21 -5.96 -0.60
N PHE A 17 9.36 -7.08 -1.32
CA PHE A 17 8.25 -7.99 -1.60
C PHE A 17 7.66 -8.65 -0.35
N LEU A 18 8.41 -8.71 0.76
CA LEU A 18 7.88 -9.16 2.05
C LEU A 18 7.07 -8.08 2.77
N TYR A 19 7.14 -6.81 2.34
CA TYR A 19 6.40 -5.68 2.91
C TYR A 19 5.15 -5.35 2.10
N LEU A 20 5.16 -5.63 0.79
CA LEU A 20 4.01 -5.41 -0.10
C LEU A 20 2.68 -6.00 0.40
N PRO A 21 2.62 -7.14 1.12
CA PRO A 21 1.35 -7.60 1.68
C PRO A 21 0.68 -6.58 2.61
N TYR A 22 1.45 -5.83 3.40
CA TYR A 22 0.91 -4.75 4.23
C TYR A 22 0.51 -3.55 3.38
N GLU A 23 1.30 -3.20 2.36
CA GLU A 23 1.02 -2.11 1.41
C GLU A 23 -0.26 -2.35 0.58
N HIS A 24 -0.58 -3.62 0.30
CA HIS A 24 -1.77 -3.98 -0.48
C HIS A 24 -3.01 -4.26 0.37
N SER A 25 -2.89 -4.20 1.70
CA SER A 25 -4.01 -4.33 2.65
C SER A 25 -4.88 -3.08 2.64
N GLU A 26 -6.20 -3.25 2.79
CA GLU A 26 -7.15 -2.14 2.97
C GLU A 26 -7.37 -1.83 4.48
N ASP A 27 -6.33 -1.97 5.30
CA ASP A 27 -6.32 -1.62 6.72
C ASP A 27 -5.26 -0.55 7.01
N LEU A 28 -5.63 0.51 7.74
CA LEU A 28 -4.72 1.63 8.00
C LEU A 28 -3.52 1.22 8.89
N THR A 29 -3.69 0.28 9.80
CA THR A 29 -2.61 -0.21 10.67
C THR A 29 -1.56 -0.94 9.83
N ASP A 30 -2.01 -1.77 8.89
CA ASP A 30 -1.11 -2.43 7.93
C ASP A 30 -0.37 -1.41 7.08
N GLN A 31 -1.04 -0.36 6.61
CA GLN A 31 -0.40 0.71 5.83
C GLN A 31 0.71 1.43 6.61
N LEU A 32 0.46 1.75 7.89
CA LEU A 32 1.47 2.34 8.77
C LEU A 32 2.64 1.37 8.99
N ARG A 33 2.36 0.06 9.10
CA ARG A 33 3.39 -0.96 9.23
C ARG A 33 4.23 -1.10 7.95
N SER A 34 3.61 -1.02 6.78
CA SER A 34 4.31 -0.99 5.49
C SER A 34 5.28 0.19 5.42
N MET A 35 4.79 1.39 5.75
CA MET A 35 5.62 2.60 5.77
C MET A 35 6.81 2.48 6.72
N GLU A 36 6.59 1.99 7.95
CA GLU A 36 7.65 1.81 8.95
C GLU A 36 8.73 0.84 8.45
N LEU A 37 8.34 -0.33 7.94
CA LEU A 37 9.24 -1.35 7.44
C LEU A 37 10.03 -0.86 6.23
N THR A 38 9.35 -0.25 5.27
CA THR A 38 9.95 0.24 4.03
C THR A 38 10.89 1.42 4.30
N ALA A 39 10.52 2.38 5.15
CA ALA A 39 11.39 3.49 5.52
C ALA A 39 12.69 3.00 6.18
N ALA A 40 12.59 2.03 7.08
CA ALA A 40 13.74 1.53 7.83
C ALA A 40 14.64 0.59 7.03
N LYS A 41 14.07 -0.20 6.12
CA LYS A 41 14.75 -1.38 5.54
C LYS A 41 14.70 -1.46 4.02
N ALA A 42 13.92 -0.63 3.33
CA ALA A 42 13.85 -0.57 1.87
C ALA A 42 13.53 0.85 1.36
N PRO A 43 14.33 1.87 1.75
CA PRO A 43 13.99 3.28 1.57
C PRO A 43 13.79 3.69 0.10
N SER A 44 14.38 2.96 -0.85
CA SER A 44 14.20 3.23 -2.30
C SER A 44 12.74 3.09 -2.75
N TYR A 45 11.93 2.35 -1.97
CA TYR A 45 10.52 2.07 -2.25
C TYR A 45 9.54 2.88 -1.37
N LEU A 46 10.03 3.71 -0.45
CA LEU A 46 9.20 4.42 0.53
C LEU A 46 8.10 5.30 -0.10
N LYS A 47 8.38 5.90 -1.27
CA LYS A 47 7.38 6.70 -1.98
C LYS A 47 6.09 5.92 -2.27
N TYR A 48 6.20 4.64 -2.61
CA TYR A 48 5.05 3.79 -2.93
C TYR A 48 4.25 3.44 -1.68
N ALA A 49 4.93 3.14 -0.56
CA ALA A 49 4.27 2.90 0.72
C ALA A 49 3.49 4.14 1.22
N ILE A 50 4.03 5.35 1.00
CA ILE A 50 3.34 6.61 1.32
C ILE A 50 2.10 6.78 0.46
N GLU A 51 2.22 6.61 -0.87
CA GLU A 51 1.10 6.75 -1.80
C GLU A 51 -0.06 5.80 -1.45
N HIS A 52 0.22 4.52 -1.18
CA HIS A 52 -0.81 3.56 -0.76
C HIS A 52 -1.48 3.94 0.56
N ARG A 53 -0.67 4.31 1.56
CA ARG A 53 -1.18 4.70 2.87
C ARG A 53 -2.09 5.91 2.78
N ASP A 54 -1.76 6.90 1.96
CA ASP A 54 -2.57 8.11 1.82
C ASP A 54 -3.92 7.83 1.15
N ILE A 55 -3.97 6.89 0.20
CA ILE A 55 -5.24 6.42 -0.40
C ILE A 55 -6.10 5.73 0.65
N ILE A 56 -5.52 4.81 1.43
CA ILE A 56 -6.26 4.11 2.50
C ILE A 56 -6.66 5.07 3.63
N GLN A 57 -5.83 6.04 3.99
CA GLN A 57 -6.24 7.05 4.97
C GLN A 57 -7.43 7.87 4.46
N ARG A 58 -7.46 8.21 3.16
CA ARG A 58 -8.53 9.03 2.59
C ARG A 58 -9.83 8.27 2.39
N PHE A 59 -9.77 7.04 1.90
CA PHE A 59 -10.96 6.29 1.44
C PHE A 59 -11.26 5.03 2.26
N GLY A 60 -10.34 4.59 3.12
CA GLY A 60 -10.43 3.33 3.86
C GLY A 60 -10.26 2.08 2.99
N ARG A 61 -10.03 2.25 1.68
CA ARG A 61 -9.94 1.19 0.66
C ARG A 61 -9.29 1.72 -0.60
N PHE A 62 -8.97 0.85 -1.56
CA PHE A 62 -8.49 1.23 -2.89
C PHE A 62 -9.65 1.37 -3.88
N PRO A 63 -9.99 2.60 -4.34
CA PRO A 63 -11.14 2.80 -5.22
C PRO A 63 -11.04 2.07 -6.57
N HIS A 64 -9.84 1.85 -7.10
CA HIS A 64 -9.63 1.12 -8.35
C HIS A 64 -10.12 -0.35 -8.26
N ARG A 65 -10.22 -0.91 -7.05
CA ARG A 65 -10.71 -2.28 -6.82
C ARG A 65 -12.23 -2.36 -6.75
N ASN A 66 -12.94 -1.24 -6.65
CA ASN A 66 -14.39 -1.20 -6.38
C ASN A 66 -15.17 -2.08 -7.36
N ARG A 67 -14.96 -1.91 -8.67
CA ARG A 67 -15.65 -2.69 -9.70
C ARG A 67 -15.41 -4.19 -9.57
N MET A 68 -14.17 -4.60 -9.32
CA MET A 68 -13.79 -6.02 -9.22
C MET A 68 -14.34 -6.68 -7.95
N LEU A 69 -14.55 -5.89 -6.89
CA LEU A 69 -15.08 -6.33 -5.61
C LEU A 69 -16.59 -6.08 -5.46
N GLY A 70 -17.28 -5.63 -6.52
CA GLY A 70 -18.73 -5.37 -6.50
C GLY A 70 -19.15 -4.21 -5.59
N ARG A 71 -18.26 -3.25 -5.33
CA ARG A 71 -18.52 -2.09 -4.46
C ARG A 71 -19.04 -0.92 -5.27
N GLU A 72 -19.98 -0.16 -4.70
CA GLU A 72 -20.35 1.15 -5.24
C GLU A 72 -19.23 2.16 -5.00
N THR A 73 -18.90 2.92 -6.05
CA THR A 73 -17.92 4.01 -6.02
C THR A 73 -18.62 5.30 -5.57
N THR A 74 -18.07 5.97 -4.56
CA THR A 74 -18.62 7.26 -4.10
C THR A 74 -18.25 8.40 -5.07
N PRO A 75 -18.93 9.55 -5.03
CA PRO A 75 -18.54 10.70 -5.87
C PRO A 75 -17.09 11.13 -5.68
N ASP A 76 -16.59 11.18 -4.44
CA ASP A 76 -15.20 11.56 -4.13
C ASP A 76 -14.19 10.54 -4.67
N GLU A 77 -14.52 9.25 -4.59
CA GLU A 77 -13.72 8.18 -5.19
C GLU A 77 -13.71 8.27 -6.71
N GLN A 78 -14.85 8.57 -7.33
CA GLN A 78 -14.96 8.74 -8.79
C GLN A 78 -14.11 9.93 -9.26
N MET A 79 -14.20 11.08 -8.58
CA MET A 79 -13.35 12.24 -8.88
C MET A 79 -11.86 11.92 -8.76
N PHE A 80 -11.47 11.11 -7.76
CA PHE A 80 -10.09 10.65 -7.62
C PHE A 80 -9.67 9.76 -8.80
N LEU A 81 -10.50 8.81 -9.20
CA LEU A 81 -10.24 7.92 -10.35
C LEU A 81 -10.15 8.70 -11.66
N ASP A 82 -11.04 9.66 -11.89
CA ASP A 82 -11.07 10.50 -13.09
C ASP A 82 -9.85 11.45 -13.18
N GLY A 83 -9.30 11.85 -12.03
CA GLY A 83 -8.10 12.67 -11.92
C GLY A 83 -6.78 11.95 -12.18
N GLY A 84 -6.82 10.72 -12.70
CA GLY A 84 -5.64 9.85 -12.91
C GLY A 84 -5.50 8.75 -11.86
N GLY A 85 -6.25 8.82 -10.77
CA GLY A 85 -6.40 7.76 -9.77
C GLY A 85 -5.09 7.20 -9.26
N PHE A 86 -5.11 5.89 -9.05
CA PHE A 86 -3.95 5.09 -8.69
C PHE A 86 -4.02 3.76 -9.43
N SER A 87 -2.96 3.46 -10.20
CA SER A 87 -2.75 2.18 -10.87
C SER A 87 -1.54 1.50 -10.23
N GLY A 88 -1.73 0.97 -9.03
CA GLY A 88 -0.80 0.03 -8.41
C GLY A 88 -1.04 -1.38 -8.93
#